data_AF-B8IGH8-F1
#
_entry.id   AF-B8IGH8-F1
#
_cell.length_a   1.000
_cell.length_b   1.000
_cell.length_c   1.000
_cell.angle_alpha   90.00
_cell.angle_beta   90.00
_cell.angle_gamma   90.00
#
_symmetry.space_group_name_H-M   'P 1'
#
loop_
_entity.id
_entity.type
_entity.pdbx_description
1 polymer ?
#
loop_
_entity_poly.entity_id
_entity_poly.type
_entity_poly.pdbx_seq_one_letter_code
_entity_poly.pdbx_strand_id
1 'polypeptide(L)'
;MASVAAGGEAALAKLRQAEVVTCDETGVRIEGSTSSHWVFRCEEAVVHHAAPTRAASVVREVMAGHRPAAWLSDRYSAQQGHTDRQQTCLAHLARDVTYALETGSDPVALRLKLWLEKAFALARDITRLATSTVSTKRRQLERALAEILGAPVTCDLAREIQAKMRRARDQLLTFAAFPGQVAATNNACERDLRPAVIQRKVTNGYRAMWSAKGEADVRTVIATAALQTNAPAFATLLTTITA
;
A
#
# COMPACT_ATOMS: atom_id res chain seq x y z
N MET A 1 14.06 -20.64 -16.00
CA MET A 1 13.14 -19.55 -16.42
C MET A 1 11.68 -20.00 -16.41
N ALA A 2 11.34 -21.16 -16.99
CA ALA A 2 9.96 -21.67 -16.96
C ALA A 2 9.40 -21.85 -15.53
N SER A 3 10.19 -22.38 -14.60
CA SER A 3 9.77 -22.59 -13.19
C SER A 3 9.53 -21.28 -12.42
N VAL A 4 10.35 -20.25 -12.67
CA VAL A 4 10.17 -18.90 -12.09
C VAL A 4 8.87 -18.27 -12.61
N ALA A 5 8.61 -18.38 -13.91
CA ALA A 5 7.36 -17.90 -14.50
C ALA A 5 6.14 -18.64 -13.91
N ALA A 6 6.22 -19.97 -13.76
CA ALA A 6 5.15 -20.76 -13.13
C ALA A 6 4.90 -20.34 -11.67
N GLY A 7 5.95 -20.05 -10.91
CA GLY A 7 5.82 -19.50 -9.55
C GLY A 7 5.18 -18.11 -9.52
N GLY A 8 5.48 -17.26 -10.51
CA GLY A 8 4.82 -15.96 -10.71
C GLY A 8 3.32 -16.10 -10.99
N GLU A 9 2.94 -17.00 -11.90
CA GLU A 9 1.54 -17.29 -12.21
C GLU A 9 0.77 -17.85 -10.99
N ALA A 10 1.40 -18.71 -10.20
CA ALA A 10 0.80 -19.21 -8.95
C ALA A 10 0.58 -18.09 -7.93
N ALA A 11 1.51 -17.14 -7.80
CA ALA A 11 1.34 -15.97 -6.94
C ALA A 11 0.22 -15.04 -7.44
N LEU A 12 0.13 -14.82 -8.76
CA LEU A 12 -0.96 -14.08 -9.39
C LEU A 12 -2.33 -14.73 -9.16
N ALA A 13 -2.42 -16.06 -9.27
CA ALA A 13 -3.66 -16.79 -9.02
C ALA A 13 -4.16 -16.59 -7.59
N LYS A 14 -3.27 -16.64 -6.60
CA LYS A 14 -3.59 -16.35 -5.18
C LYS A 14 -4.05 -14.90 -5.00
N LEU A 15 -3.34 -13.94 -5.61
CA LEU A 15 -3.70 -12.52 -5.55
C LEU A 15 -5.11 -12.27 -6.11
N ARG A 16 -5.47 -12.94 -7.21
CA ARG A 16 -6.79 -12.84 -7.87
C ARG A 16 -7.93 -13.55 -7.15
N GLN A 17 -7.67 -14.10 -5.97
CA GLN A 17 -8.69 -14.67 -5.08
C GLN A 17 -8.67 -14.03 -3.70
N ALA A 18 -7.69 -13.15 -3.43
CA ALA A 18 -7.47 -12.57 -2.13
C ALA A 18 -8.62 -11.65 -1.69
N GLU A 19 -9.04 -11.78 -0.43
CA GLU A 19 -10.04 -10.90 0.18
C GLU A 19 -9.48 -9.49 0.41
N VAL A 20 -8.20 -9.38 0.77
CA VAL A 20 -7.50 -8.12 1.04
C VAL A 20 -6.28 -8.01 0.15
N VAL A 21 -6.14 -6.88 -0.53
CA VAL A 21 -4.96 -6.54 -1.32
C VAL A 21 -4.34 -5.25 -0.83
N THR A 22 -3.02 -5.23 -0.75
CA THR A 22 -2.24 -4.02 -0.51
C THR A 22 -1.39 -3.76 -1.75
N CYS A 23 -1.24 -2.50 -2.16
CA CYS A 23 -0.51 -2.17 -3.38
C CYS A 23 0.27 -0.87 -3.26
N ASP A 24 1.44 -0.85 -3.90
CA ASP A 24 2.31 0.31 -4.00
C ASP A 24 3.09 0.26 -5.32
N GLU A 25 3.67 1.40 -5.71
CA GLU A 25 4.43 1.50 -6.94
C GLU A 25 5.57 2.51 -6.85
N THR A 26 6.53 2.35 -7.75
CA THR A 26 7.65 3.28 -7.84
C THR A 26 8.12 3.44 -9.29
N GLY A 27 8.57 4.64 -9.65
CA GLY A 27 9.09 4.92 -10.99
C GLY A 27 10.41 4.19 -11.25
N VAL A 28 10.59 3.68 -12.47
CA VAL A 28 11.84 3.04 -12.90
C VAL A 28 12.15 3.39 -14.36
N ARG A 29 13.43 3.43 -14.73
CA ARG A 29 13.84 3.59 -16.13
C ARG A 29 13.88 2.24 -16.81
N ILE A 30 13.18 2.11 -17.93
CA ILE A 30 13.23 0.91 -18.78
C ILE A 30 13.40 1.43 -20.20
N GLU A 31 14.43 0.96 -20.92
CA GLU A 31 14.67 1.33 -22.33
C GLU A 31 14.73 2.86 -22.53
N GLY A 32 15.33 3.56 -21.56
CA GLY A 32 15.41 5.01 -21.62
C GLY A 32 14.07 5.75 -21.46
N SER A 33 13.00 5.08 -21.01
CA SER A 33 11.67 5.66 -20.76
C SER A 33 11.24 5.58 -19.29
N THR A 34 10.34 6.47 -18.85
CA THR A 34 9.74 6.39 -17.51
C THR A 34 8.73 5.25 -17.50
N SER A 35 8.94 4.27 -16.63
CA SER A 35 8.07 3.12 -16.40
C SER A 35 7.79 2.98 -14.91
N SER A 36 7.09 1.91 -14.51
CA SER A 36 6.70 1.69 -13.12
C SER A 36 6.91 0.25 -12.69
N HIS A 37 7.43 0.10 -11.47
CA HIS A 37 7.49 -1.15 -10.75
C HIS A 37 6.39 -1.15 -9.72
N TRP A 38 5.43 -2.03 -9.88
CA TRP A 38 4.30 -2.24 -8.98
C TRP A 38 4.55 -3.42 -8.05
N VAL A 39 4.06 -3.33 -6.83
CA VAL A 39 3.92 -4.45 -5.91
C VAL A 39 2.47 -4.58 -5.49
N PHE A 40 1.95 -5.79 -5.60
CA PHE A 40 0.66 -6.19 -5.07
C PHE A 40 0.91 -7.28 -4.04
N ARG A 41 0.21 -7.24 -2.92
CA ARG A 41 0.40 -8.18 -1.83
C ARG A 41 -0.94 -8.58 -1.24
N CYS A 42 -1.07 -9.86 -0.91
CA CYS A 42 -2.12 -10.39 -0.06
C CYS A 42 -1.49 -11.23 1.06
N GLU A 43 -2.32 -11.95 1.82
CA GLU A 43 -1.86 -12.85 2.87
C GLU A 43 -0.94 -13.97 2.35
N GLU A 44 -1.19 -14.46 1.14
CA GLU A 44 -0.52 -15.65 0.62
C GLU A 44 0.54 -15.38 -0.45
N ALA A 45 0.59 -14.18 -1.02
CA ALA A 45 1.45 -13.85 -2.15
C ALA A 45 1.93 -12.39 -2.17
N VAL A 46 3.11 -12.20 -2.76
CA VAL A 46 3.66 -10.89 -3.14
C VAL A 46 3.99 -10.93 -4.62
N VAL A 47 3.34 -10.09 -5.42
CA VAL A 47 3.52 -9.99 -6.86
C VAL A 47 4.19 -8.68 -7.20
N HIS A 48 5.38 -8.78 -7.79
CA HIS A 48 6.08 -7.69 -8.44
C HIS A 48 5.68 -7.64 -9.92
N HIS A 49 5.47 -6.45 -10.45
CA HIS A 49 5.08 -6.28 -11.85
C HIS A 49 5.74 -5.03 -12.46
N ALA A 50 6.48 -5.21 -13.56
CA ALA A 50 7.06 -4.11 -14.33
C ALA A 50 6.12 -3.73 -15.48
N ALA A 51 5.74 -2.45 -15.54
CA ALA A 51 4.82 -1.92 -16.54
C ALA A 51 5.34 -0.62 -17.17
N PRO A 52 5.03 -0.33 -18.45
CA PRO A 52 5.44 0.89 -19.12
C PRO A 52 4.69 2.14 -18.61
N THR A 53 3.71 1.97 -17.72
CA THR A 53 2.86 3.04 -17.22
C THR A 53 2.52 2.85 -15.74
N ARG A 54 2.18 3.96 -15.09
CA ARG A 54 1.57 3.99 -13.74
C ARG A 54 0.03 4.12 -13.78
N ALA A 55 -0.59 3.88 -14.93
CA ALA A 55 -2.04 4.04 -15.09
C ALA A 55 -2.86 2.93 -14.42
N ALA A 56 -4.13 3.21 -14.17
CA ALA A 56 -5.09 2.27 -13.60
C ALA A 56 -5.31 1.01 -14.47
N SER A 57 -4.89 1.04 -15.74
CA SER A 57 -4.92 -0.13 -16.62
C SER A 57 -4.05 -1.27 -16.09
N VAL A 58 -2.93 -0.96 -15.42
CA VAL A 58 -2.05 -1.98 -14.84
C VAL A 58 -2.76 -2.73 -13.72
N VAL A 59 -3.43 -2.01 -12.82
CA VAL A 59 -4.21 -2.65 -11.75
C VAL A 59 -5.30 -3.55 -12.34
N ARG A 60 -6.04 -3.08 -13.36
CA ARG A 60 -7.08 -3.90 -14.02
C ARG A 60 -6.52 -5.16 -14.69
N GLU A 61 -5.36 -5.05 -15.33
CA GLU A 61 -4.66 -6.18 -15.97
C GLU A 61 -4.21 -7.21 -14.93
N VAL A 62 -3.52 -6.76 -13.87
CA VAL A 62 -3.01 -7.63 -12.81
C VAL A 62 -4.17 -8.33 -12.09
N MET A 63 -5.21 -7.58 -11.72
CA MET A 63 -6.35 -8.12 -10.98
C MET A 63 -7.31 -8.96 -11.85
N ALA A 64 -7.25 -8.84 -13.18
CA ALA A 64 -8.04 -9.63 -14.13
C ALA A 64 -9.54 -9.73 -13.78
N GLY A 65 -10.15 -8.62 -13.35
CA GLY A 65 -11.56 -8.54 -12.97
C GLY A 65 -11.87 -8.90 -11.51
N HIS A 66 -10.92 -9.47 -10.76
CA HIS A 66 -11.08 -9.69 -9.32
C HIS A 66 -11.22 -8.36 -8.57
N ARG A 67 -12.16 -8.32 -7.62
CA ARG A 67 -12.41 -7.17 -6.74
C ARG A 67 -12.29 -7.63 -5.30
N PRO A 68 -11.19 -7.30 -4.60
CA PRO A 68 -11.03 -7.68 -3.19
C PRO A 68 -12.04 -6.92 -2.32
N ALA A 69 -12.37 -7.49 -1.17
CA ALA A 69 -13.24 -6.87 -0.17
C ALA A 69 -12.60 -5.60 0.41
N ALA A 70 -11.27 -5.53 0.51
CA ALA A 70 -10.54 -4.33 0.90
C ALA A 70 -9.24 -4.10 0.11
N TRP A 71 -8.88 -2.83 -0.08
CA TRP A 71 -7.65 -2.40 -0.74
C TRP A 71 -6.89 -1.34 0.07
N LEU A 72 -5.61 -1.58 0.38
CA LEU A 72 -4.74 -0.61 1.05
C LEU A 72 -3.71 -0.02 0.08
N SER A 73 -3.65 1.31 0.01
CA SER A 73 -2.63 2.04 -0.77
C SER A 73 -2.41 3.47 -0.29
N ASP A 74 -1.48 4.20 -0.90
CA ASP A 74 -1.20 5.62 -0.62
C ASP A 74 -2.27 6.62 -1.13
N ARG A 75 -3.37 6.11 -1.69
CA ARG A 75 -4.47 6.86 -2.32
C ARG A 75 -4.08 7.57 -3.62
N TYR A 76 -3.08 7.06 -4.35
CA TYR A 76 -2.89 7.43 -5.74
C TYR A 76 -4.15 7.13 -6.56
N SER A 77 -4.51 8.05 -7.47
CA SER A 77 -5.77 7.99 -8.21
C SER A 77 -5.91 6.73 -9.07
N ALA A 78 -4.80 6.20 -9.60
CA ALA A 78 -4.82 4.97 -10.39
C ALA A 78 -5.21 3.73 -9.57
N GLN A 79 -5.04 3.79 -8.26
CA GLN A 79 -5.38 2.72 -7.32
C GLN A 79 -6.77 2.88 -6.70
N GLN A 80 -7.55 3.89 -7.08
CA GLN A 80 -8.92 4.09 -6.56
C GLN A 80 -9.94 3.32 -7.41
N GLY A 81 -11.02 2.84 -6.78
CA GLY A 81 -12.18 2.24 -7.46
C GLY A 81 -12.08 0.73 -7.74
N HIS A 82 -11.02 0.06 -7.29
CA HIS A 82 -10.81 -1.39 -7.48
C HIS A 82 -11.43 -2.26 -6.38
N THR A 83 -12.00 -1.64 -5.36
CA THR A 83 -12.67 -2.29 -4.23
C THR A 83 -13.82 -1.40 -3.73
N ASP A 84 -14.68 -1.96 -2.88
CA ASP A 84 -15.73 -1.22 -2.18
C ASP A 84 -15.21 -0.60 -0.87
N ARG A 85 -14.12 -1.14 -0.29
CA ARG A 85 -13.52 -0.64 0.96
C ARG A 85 -12.04 -0.32 0.78
N GLN A 86 -11.73 0.95 0.53
CA GLN A 86 -10.35 1.42 0.46
C GLN A 86 -9.83 1.78 1.85
N GLN A 87 -8.60 1.40 2.18
CA GLN A 87 -7.80 2.00 3.24
C GLN A 87 -6.73 2.91 2.60
N THR A 88 -6.73 4.19 2.99
CA THR A 88 -5.63 5.11 2.68
C THR A 88 -4.51 4.92 3.70
N CYS A 89 -3.26 4.83 3.23
CA CYS A 89 -2.09 4.75 4.07
C CYS A 89 -1.97 6.00 4.95
N LEU A 90 -2.15 5.83 6.27
CA LEU A 90 -2.13 6.95 7.21
C LEU A 90 -0.73 7.55 7.38
N ALA A 91 0.34 6.82 7.04
CA ALA A 91 1.71 7.33 7.13
C ALA A 91 1.96 8.51 6.18
N HIS A 92 1.37 8.49 4.97
CA HIS A 92 1.47 9.60 4.03
C HIS A 92 0.77 10.85 4.56
N LEU A 93 -0.44 10.69 5.11
CA LEU A 93 -1.18 11.79 5.73
C LEU A 93 -0.47 12.33 6.96
N ALA A 94 0.14 11.46 7.77
CA ALA A 94 0.90 11.87 8.95
C ALA A 94 2.11 12.75 8.59
N ARG A 95 2.84 12.43 7.50
CA ARG A 95 3.95 13.27 7.02
C ARG A 95 3.46 14.66 6.60
N ASP A 96 2.36 14.73 5.85
CA ASP A 96 1.80 16.02 5.43
C ASP A 96 1.29 16.84 6.62
N VAL A 97 0.65 16.19 7.60
CA VAL A 97 0.19 16.84 8.84
C VAL A 97 1.37 17.35 9.66
N THR A 98 2.45 16.59 9.77
CA THR A 98 3.68 17.03 10.45
C THR A 98 4.28 18.25 9.77
N TYR A 99 4.40 18.22 8.44
CA TYR A 99 4.88 19.38 7.68
C TYR A 99 3.99 20.62 7.93
N ALA A 100 2.67 20.46 7.91
CA ALA A 100 1.72 21.52 8.21
C ALA A 100 1.84 22.08 9.62
N LEU A 101 2.19 21.24 10.60
CA LEU A 101 2.42 21.65 11.98
C LEU A 101 3.75 22.39 12.15
N GLU A 102 4.80 21.98 11.44
CA GLU A 102 6.13 22.59 11.54
C GLU A 102 6.22 23.94 10.82
N THR A 103 5.43 24.12 9.76
CA THR A 103 5.50 25.31 8.90
C THR A 103 4.32 26.26 9.05
N GLY A 104 3.19 25.78 9.57
CA GLY A 104 1.97 26.55 9.77
C GLY A 104 1.73 26.91 11.23
N SER A 105 0.74 27.79 11.45
CA SER A 105 0.28 28.21 12.78
C SER A 105 -1.16 27.80 13.08
N ASP A 106 -1.82 27.12 12.14
CA ASP A 106 -3.23 26.74 12.27
C ASP A 106 -3.41 25.53 13.23
N PRO A 107 -4.31 25.61 14.22
CA PRO A 107 -4.55 24.53 15.18
C PRO A 107 -5.03 23.21 14.55
N VAL A 108 -5.57 23.22 13.33
CA VAL A 108 -6.06 22.02 12.64
C VAL A 108 -4.94 20.99 12.47
N ALA A 109 -3.70 21.41 12.17
CA ALA A 109 -2.58 20.48 12.01
C ALA A 109 -2.31 19.70 13.31
N LEU A 110 -2.28 20.39 14.46
CA LEU A 110 -2.10 19.75 15.76
C LEU A 110 -3.26 18.80 16.08
N ARG A 111 -4.51 19.21 15.81
CA ARG A 111 -5.69 18.37 16.04
C ARG A 111 -5.66 17.10 15.18
N LEU A 112 -5.26 17.21 13.91
CA LEU A 112 -5.08 16.08 13.01
C LEU A 112 -3.94 15.15 13.47
N LYS A 113 -2.84 15.69 13.99
CA LYS A 113 -1.74 14.88 14.57
C LYS A 113 -2.24 14.05 15.74
N LEU A 114 -2.94 14.67 16.69
CA LEU A 114 -3.52 13.96 17.85
C LEU A 114 -4.56 12.92 17.42
N TRP A 115 -5.34 13.21 16.37
CA TRP A 115 -6.28 12.26 15.79
C TRP A 115 -5.56 11.05 15.18
N LEU A 116 -4.50 11.28 14.41
CA LEU A 116 -3.68 10.22 13.81
C LEU A 116 -3.00 9.36 14.88
N GLU A 117 -2.48 9.95 15.96
CA GLU A 117 -1.91 9.21 17.08
C GLU A 117 -2.92 8.24 17.71
N LYS A 118 -4.16 8.68 17.90
CA LYS A 118 -5.26 7.82 18.38
C LYS A 118 -5.65 6.74 17.37
N ALA A 119 -5.66 7.06 16.08
CA ALA A 119 -5.92 6.07 15.02
C ALA A 119 -4.81 4.99 14.98
N PHE A 120 -3.54 5.39 15.09
CA PHE A 120 -2.41 4.46 15.19
C PHE A 120 -2.45 3.63 16.48
N ALA A 121 -2.85 4.22 17.61
CA ALA A 121 -3.05 3.46 18.84
C ALA A 121 -4.14 2.39 18.68
N LEU A 122 -5.29 2.76 18.08
CA LEU A 122 -6.33 1.78 17.75
C LEU A 122 -5.78 0.67 16.85
N ALA A 123 -5.05 1.01 15.79
CA ALA A 123 -4.49 0.04 14.86
C ALA A 123 -3.51 -0.94 15.53
N ARG A 124 -2.66 -0.47 16.45
CA ARG A 124 -1.70 -1.32 17.18
C ARG A 124 -2.39 -2.34 18.08
N ASP A 125 -3.46 -1.94 18.75
CA ASP A 125 -4.14 -2.78 19.74
C ASP A 125 -5.32 -3.56 19.15
N ILE A 126 -5.65 -3.36 17.87
CA ILE A 126 -6.94 -3.74 17.29
C ILE A 126 -7.30 -5.22 17.47
N THR A 127 -6.33 -6.13 17.38
CA THR A 127 -6.54 -7.58 17.50
C THR A 127 -6.70 -8.05 18.95
N ARG A 128 -6.38 -7.19 19.93
CA ARG A 128 -6.51 -7.46 21.38
C ARG A 128 -7.78 -6.88 21.98
N LEU A 129 -8.48 -6.02 21.24
CA LEU A 129 -9.66 -5.32 21.71
C LEU A 129 -10.93 -6.11 21.35
N ALA A 130 -11.92 -6.08 22.24
CA ALA A 130 -13.25 -6.58 21.92
C ALA A 130 -13.87 -5.80 20.74
N THR A 131 -14.66 -6.48 19.91
CA THR A 131 -15.35 -5.88 18.74
C THR A 131 -16.16 -4.63 19.10
N SER A 132 -16.85 -4.65 20.24
CA SER A 132 -17.61 -3.49 20.75
C SER A 132 -16.71 -2.30 21.09
N THR A 133 -15.52 -2.55 21.62
CA THR A 133 -14.51 -1.54 21.93
C THR A 133 -13.93 -0.94 20.64
N VAL A 134 -13.62 -1.77 19.63
CA VAL A 134 -13.16 -1.30 18.31
C VAL A 134 -14.23 -0.41 17.67
N SER A 135 -15.48 -0.86 17.64
CA SER A 135 -16.62 -0.09 17.11
C SER A 135 -16.81 1.25 17.83
N THR A 136 -16.66 1.27 19.15
CA THR A 136 -16.78 2.50 19.96
C THR A 136 -15.64 3.47 19.67
N LYS A 137 -14.39 3.00 19.67
CA LYS A 137 -13.22 3.84 19.35
C LYS A 137 -13.26 4.37 17.92
N ARG A 138 -13.69 3.55 16.96
CA ARG A 138 -13.90 3.97 15.57
C ARG A 138 -14.91 5.11 15.49
N ARG A 139 -16.09 4.98 16.11
CA ARG A 139 -17.12 6.04 16.12
C ARG A 139 -16.63 7.33 16.78
N GLN A 140 -15.84 7.22 17.85
CA GLN A 140 -15.20 8.38 18.48
C GLN A 140 -14.22 9.09 17.53
N LEU A 141 -13.40 8.33 16.80
CA LEU A 141 -12.49 8.88 15.78
C LEU A 141 -13.26 9.51 14.62
N GLU A 142 -14.34 8.90 14.13
CA GLU A 142 -15.18 9.46 13.06
C GLU A 142 -15.79 10.81 13.47
N ARG A 143 -16.34 10.91 14.69
CA ARG A 143 -16.88 12.17 15.24
C ARG A 143 -15.80 13.24 15.39
N ALA A 144 -14.68 12.89 16.02
CA ALA A 144 -13.57 13.82 16.19
C ALA A 144 -13.02 14.32 14.84
N LEU A 145 -12.96 13.44 13.83
CA LEU A 145 -12.56 13.85 12.48
C LEU A 145 -13.56 14.84 11.87
N ALA A 146 -14.86 14.56 11.97
CA ALA A 146 -15.90 15.46 11.45
C ALA A 146 -15.79 16.87 12.07
N GLU A 147 -15.57 16.96 13.38
CA GLU A 147 -15.34 18.23 14.09
C GLU A 147 -14.07 18.96 13.62
N ILE A 148 -12.99 18.23 13.32
CA ILE A 148 -11.76 18.83 12.79
C ILE A 148 -11.98 19.34 11.35
N LEU A 149 -12.69 18.56 10.53
CA LEU A 149 -12.97 18.90 9.14
C LEU A 149 -14.02 20.00 8.96
N GLY A 150 -14.81 20.28 10.00
CA GLY A 150 -15.77 21.39 10.05
C GLY A 150 -15.23 22.68 10.63
N ALA A 151 -14.04 22.67 11.23
CA ALA A 151 -13.44 23.86 11.81
C ALA A 151 -12.96 24.84 10.72
N PRO A 152 -13.07 26.16 10.96
CA PRO A 152 -12.50 27.16 10.06
C PRO A 152 -10.97 27.02 10.05
N VAL A 153 -10.38 27.25 8.88
CA VAL A 153 -8.93 27.24 8.65
C VAL A 153 -8.49 28.60 8.13
N THR A 154 -7.37 29.10 8.66
CA THR A 154 -6.90 30.46 8.39
C THR A 154 -5.71 30.52 7.43
N CYS A 155 -4.98 29.42 7.25
CA CYS A 155 -3.87 29.33 6.29
C CYS A 155 -4.11 28.30 5.18
N ASP A 156 -3.42 28.51 4.05
CA ASP A 156 -3.59 27.69 2.85
C ASP A 156 -3.18 26.23 3.08
N LEU A 157 -2.09 26.01 3.81
CA LEU A 157 -1.61 24.67 4.13
C LEU A 157 -2.61 23.87 4.99
N ALA A 158 -3.26 24.52 5.95
CA ALA A 158 -4.33 23.91 6.74
C ALA A 158 -5.56 23.60 5.88
N ARG A 159 -5.89 24.46 4.92
CA ARG A 159 -6.97 24.23 3.96
C ARG A 159 -6.69 23.03 3.05
N GLU A 160 -5.45 22.91 2.57
CA GLU A 160 -5.02 21.78 1.73
C GLU A 160 -5.09 20.45 2.47
N ILE A 161 -4.55 20.36 3.70
CA ILE A 161 -4.58 19.13 4.49
C ILE A 161 -6.01 18.77 4.90
N GLN A 162 -6.84 19.75 5.28
CA GLN A 162 -8.24 19.52 5.61
C GLN A 162 -9.00 18.99 4.38
N ALA A 163 -8.78 19.57 3.19
CA ALA A 163 -9.39 19.09 1.95
C ALA A 163 -8.91 17.68 1.58
N LYS A 164 -7.63 17.37 1.79
CA LYS A 164 -7.07 16.02 1.57
C LYS A 164 -7.72 14.98 2.50
N MET A 165 -7.79 15.27 3.79
CA MET A 165 -8.47 14.43 4.79
C MET A 165 -9.95 14.26 4.46
N ARG A 166 -10.64 15.33 4.04
CA ARG A 166 -12.06 15.28 3.63
C ARG A 166 -12.30 14.36 2.44
N ARG A 167 -11.45 14.43 1.41
CA ARG A 167 -11.52 13.52 0.24
C ARG A 167 -11.26 12.06 0.60
N ALA A 168 -10.48 11.80 1.65
CA ALA A 168 -10.13 10.46 2.10
C ALA A 168 -11.02 9.95 3.25
N ARG A 169 -11.96 10.75 3.77
CA ARG A 169 -12.64 10.52 5.06
C ARG A 169 -13.18 9.10 5.26
N ASP A 170 -13.78 8.53 4.21
CA ASP A 170 -14.43 7.21 4.24
C ASP A 170 -13.43 6.05 4.07
N GLN A 171 -12.13 6.38 3.94
CA GLN A 171 -11.03 5.45 3.67
C GLN A 171 -9.95 5.47 4.78
N LEU A 172 -10.12 6.26 5.85
CA LEU A 172 -9.08 6.43 6.86
C LEU A 172 -9.10 5.36 7.96
N LEU A 173 -10.29 4.80 8.23
CA LEU A 173 -10.54 3.86 9.33
C LEU A 173 -11.05 2.50 8.85
N THR A 174 -10.87 2.18 7.57
CA THR A 174 -11.27 0.89 6.98
C THR A 174 -10.60 -0.28 7.71
N PHE A 175 -9.36 -0.12 8.17
CA PHE A 175 -8.66 -1.12 8.99
C PHE A 175 -9.46 -1.54 10.24
N ALA A 176 -10.30 -0.65 10.79
CA ALA A 176 -11.13 -0.96 11.95
C ALA A 176 -12.29 -1.93 11.63
N ALA A 177 -12.64 -2.10 10.36
CA ALA A 177 -13.62 -3.09 9.89
C ALA A 177 -12.98 -4.44 9.53
N PHE A 178 -11.66 -4.49 9.38
CA PHE A 178 -10.90 -5.69 9.04
C PHE A 178 -9.74 -5.93 10.04
N PRO A 179 -10.03 -6.16 11.35
CA PRO A 179 -9.00 -6.33 12.37
C PRO A 179 -7.99 -7.43 12.02
N GLY A 180 -6.71 -7.09 12.03
CA GLY A 180 -5.62 -8.03 11.74
C GLY A 180 -5.38 -8.31 10.25
N GLN A 181 -6.32 -8.02 9.36
CA GLN A 181 -6.19 -8.25 7.91
C GLN A 181 -5.75 -6.98 7.16
N VAL A 182 -6.33 -5.82 7.49
CA VAL A 182 -5.96 -4.53 6.88
C VAL A 182 -5.15 -3.71 7.88
N ALA A 183 -3.96 -3.27 7.47
CA ALA A 183 -3.13 -2.38 8.27
C ALA A 183 -3.51 -0.90 8.07
N ALA A 184 -3.18 -0.05 9.05
CA ALA A 184 -3.35 1.41 8.92
C ALA A 184 -2.30 2.06 8.00
N THR A 185 -1.18 1.38 7.74
CA THR A 185 -0.09 1.86 6.87
C THR A 185 0.32 0.79 5.86
N ASN A 186 0.81 1.22 4.70
CA ASN A 186 1.22 0.34 3.61
C ASN A 186 2.68 -0.15 3.74
N ASN A 187 3.20 -0.23 4.98
CA ASN A 187 4.61 -0.53 5.25
C ASN A 187 5.06 -1.90 4.72
N ALA A 188 4.13 -2.83 4.49
CA ALA A 188 4.47 -4.13 3.91
C ALA A 188 4.87 -3.99 2.43
N CYS A 189 4.04 -3.36 1.59
CA CYS A 189 4.39 -3.10 0.18
C CYS A 189 5.62 -2.19 0.05
N GLU A 190 5.74 -1.16 0.90
CA GLU A 190 6.93 -0.29 0.90
C GLU A 190 8.23 -1.10 1.17
N ARG A 191 8.17 -2.09 2.08
CA ARG A 191 9.30 -2.98 2.37
C ARG A 191 9.60 -3.91 1.19
N ASP A 192 8.58 -4.46 0.55
CA ASP A 192 8.74 -5.35 -0.61
C ASP A 192 9.33 -4.60 -1.81
N LEU A 193 8.97 -3.32 -2.01
CA LEU A 193 9.54 -2.47 -3.07
C LEU A 193 11.00 -2.07 -2.82
N ARG A 194 11.40 -1.91 -1.55
CA ARG A 194 12.69 -1.30 -1.18
C ARG A 194 13.91 -1.98 -1.82
N PRO A 195 14.01 -3.32 -1.91
CA PRO A 195 15.11 -3.96 -2.63
C PRO A 195 15.26 -3.53 -4.10
N ALA A 196 14.15 -3.37 -4.83
CA ALA A 196 14.19 -2.88 -6.22
C ALA A 196 14.63 -1.40 -6.28
N VAL A 197 14.15 -0.59 -5.32
CA VAL A 197 14.56 0.82 -5.18
C VAL A 197 16.05 0.96 -4.88
N ILE A 198 16.64 0.04 -4.11
CA ILE A 198 18.07 0.05 -3.80
C ILE A 198 18.87 -0.40 -5.02
N GLN A 199 18.49 -1.50 -5.66
CA GLN A 199 19.19 -2.02 -6.84
C GLN A 199 19.31 -0.97 -7.96
N ARG A 200 18.23 -0.25 -8.25
CA ARG A 200 18.23 0.75 -9.33
C ARG A 200 19.15 1.94 -9.07
N LYS A 201 19.57 2.20 -7.82
CA LYS A 201 20.59 3.23 -7.53
C LYS A 201 21.94 2.85 -8.13
N VAL A 202 22.18 1.56 -8.35
CA VAL A 202 23.40 1.03 -8.97
C VAL A 202 23.18 0.77 -10.46
N THR A 203 22.05 0.15 -10.84
CA THR A 203 21.82 -0.25 -12.24
C THR A 203 21.27 0.86 -13.13
N ASN A 204 20.77 1.95 -12.53
CA ASN A 204 20.07 3.05 -13.21
C ASN A 204 18.85 2.59 -14.05
N GLY A 205 18.23 1.47 -13.67
CA GLY A 205 17.08 0.87 -14.35
C GLY A 205 17.46 -0.32 -15.24
N TYR A 206 16.67 -0.52 -16.31
CA TYR A 206 16.77 -1.67 -17.21
C TYR A 206 16.98 -1.24 -18.65
N ARG A 207 17.79 -2.02 -19.38
CA ARG A 207 18.01 -1.82 -20.82
C ARG A 207 16.94 -2.46 -21.70
N ALA A 208 16.10 -3.33 -21.14
CA ALA A 208 15.03 -4.00 -21.86
C ALA A 208 13.83 -4.32 -20.96
N MET A 209 12.60 -4.23 -21.48
CA MET A 209 11.39 -4.56 -20.73
C MET A 209 11.36 -6.02 -20.27
N TRP A 210 11.83 -6.95 -21.10
CA TRP A 210 11.87 -8.37 -20.73
C TRP A 210 12.78 -8.63 -19.51
N SER A 211 13.85 -7.84 -19.33
CA SER A 211 14.74 -7.96 -18.18
C SER A 211 14.09 -7.44 -16.90
N ALA A 212 13.34 -6.34 -16.99
CA ALA A 212 12.56 -5.82 -15.87
C ALA A 212 11.46 -6.81 -15.44
N LYS A 213 10.76 -7.43 -16.40
CA LYS A 213 9.78 -8.47 -16.15
C LYS A 213 10.41 -9.72 -15.52
N GLY A 214 11.53 -10.20 -16.06
CA GLY A 214 12.23 -11.36 -15.51
C GLY A 214 12.71 -11.14 -14.06
N GLU A 215 13.19 -9.95 -13.72
CA GLU A 215 13.50 -9.62 -12.32
C GLU A 215 12.24 -9.57 -11.46
N ALA A 216 11.15 -8.97 -11.95
CA ALA A 216 9.89 -8.93 -11.24
C ALA A 216 9.37 -10.36 -10.93
N ASP A 217 9.50 -11.30 -11.87
CA ASP A 217 9.12 -12.71 -11.64
C ASP A 217 9.98 -13.36 -10.56
N VAL A 218 11.31 -13.16 -10.61
CA VAL A 218 12.25 -13.64 -9.58
C VAL A 218 11.88 -13.09 -8.20
N ARG A 219 11.60 -11.79 -8.10
CA ARG A 219 11.20 -11.15 -6.85
C ARG A 219 9.87 -11.67 -6.34
N THR A 220 8.90 -11.89 -7.22
CA THR A 220 7.60 -12.47 -6.90
C THR A 220 7.76 -13.83 -6.22
N VAL A 221 8.57 -14.71 -6.79
CA VAL A 221 8.82 -16.05 -6.22
C VAL A 221 9.51 -15.95 -4.86
N ILE A 222 10.58 -15.15 -4.75
CA ILE A 222 11.33 -15.00 -3.49
C ILE A 222 10.45 -14.39 -2.40
N ALA A 223 9.75 -13.30 -2.70
CA ALA A 223 8.94 -12.58 -1.73
C ALA A 223 7.72 -13.42 -1.30
N THR A 224 7.11 -14.16 -2.23
CA THR A 224 6.01 -15.08 -1.91
C THR A 224 6.49 -16.24 -1.03
N ALA A 225 7.64 -16.85 -1.32
CA ALA A 225 8.19 -17.91 -0.47
C ALA A 225 8.55 -17.38 0.93
N ALA A 226 9.21 -16.22 1.01
CA ALA A 226 9.56 -15.58 2.28
C ALA A 226 8.31 -15.22 3.10
N LEU A 227 7.21 -14.84 2.46
CA LEU A 227 5.94 -14.57 3.12
C LEU A 227 5.38 -15.82 3.83
N GLN A 228 5.50 -16.99 3.20
CA GLN A 228 4.90 -18.23 3.69
C GLN A 228 5.78 -18.99 4.69
N THR A 229 7.09 -19.01 4.46
CA THR A 229 8.02 -19.89 5.20
C THR A 229 9.23 -19.17 5.78
N ASN A 230 9.33 -17.84 5.59
CA ASN A 230 10.51 -17.05 5.94
C ASN A 230 11.82 -17.63 5.33
N ALA A 231 11.71 -18.31 4.19
CA ALA A 231 12.83 -18.97 3.53
C ALA A 231 13.88 -17.96 3.04
N PRO A 232 15.19 -18.31 3.13
CA PRO A 232 16.25 -17.50 2.53
C PRO A 232 16.09 -17.39 1.00
N ALA A 233 16.40 -16.21 0.46
CA ALA A 233 16.24 -15.93 -0.97
C ALA A 233 17.03 -16.90 -1.87
N PHE A 234 18.30 -17.19 -1.51
CA PHE A 234 19.14 -18.09 -2.30
C PHE A 234 18.61 -19.52 -2.33
N ALA A 235 18.17 -20.05 -1.17
CA ALA A 235 17.60 -21.39 -1.08
C ALA A 235 16.31 -21.51 -1.91
N THR A 236 15.47 -20.48 -1.86
CA THR A 236 14.24 -20.39 -2.67
C THR A 236 14.58 -20.41 -4.17
N LEU A 237 15.53 -19.59 -4.59
CA LEU A 237 15.95 -19.51 -6.00
C LEU A 237 16.53 -20.83 -6.50
N LEU A 238 17.43 -21.44 -5.72
CA LEU A 238 18.04 -22.71 -6.06
C LEU A 238 16.96 -23.76 -6.27
N THR A 239 16.08 -23.94 -5.29
CA THR A 239 14.96 -24.89 -5.36
C THR A 239 14.08 -24.64 -6.57
N THR A 240 13.74 -23.38 -6.84
CA THR A 240 12.88 -23.01 -7.97
C THR A 240 13.53 -23.32 -9.31
N ILE A 241 14.82 -23.04 -9.49
CA ILE A 241 15.49 -23.21 -10.78
C ILE A 241 15.84 -24.68 -11.04
N THR A 242 15.98 -25.50 -9.99
CA THR A 242 16.26 -26.95 -10.10
C THR A 242 15.02 -27.84 -10.16
N ALA A 243 13.83 -27.28 -9.93
CA ALA A 243 12.55 -27.97 -10.06
C ALA A 243 12.08 -28.01 -11.52
#